data_AF-G3NCJ0-F1
#
_entry.id   AF-G3NCJ0-F1
#
_cell.length_a   1.000
_cell.length_b   1.000
_cell.length_c   1.000
_cell.angle_alpha   90.00
_cell.angle_beta   90.00
_cell.angle_gamma   90.00
#
_symmetry.space_group_name_H-M   'P 1'
#
loop_
_entity.id
_entity.type
_entity.pdbx_description
1 polymer ?
#
loop_
_entity_poly.entity_id
_entity_poly.type
_entity_poly.pdbx_seq_one_letter_code
_entity_poly.pdbx_strand_id
1 'polypeptide(L)'
;FSTWRPVFRVFTESGCCEVPLPPVVAPYSNASALFNKTSGSATGAVGVFTYDLFNAELYDYSHSVAVMFSVPYDRNLYSNW
;
A
#
# COMPACT_ATOMS: atom_id res chain seq x y z
N PHE A 1 25.44 -11.58 10.21
CA PHE A 1 24.56 -11.89 9.07
C PHE A 1 23.24 -11.15 9.27
N SER A 2 23.02 -10.06 8.55
CA SER A 2 21.77 -9.31 8.62
C SER A 2 20.67 -10.14 7.97
N THR A 3 19.73 -10.64 8.77
CA THR A 3 18.49 -11.23 8.26
C THR A 3 17.67 -10.11 7.65
N TRP A 4 17.78 -9.90 6.33
CA TRP A 4 16.85 -9.06 5.58
C TRP A 4 15.46 -9.68 5.72
N ARG A 5 14.63 -9.07 6.56
CA ARG A 5 13.23 -9.45 6.70
C ARG A 5 12.46 -8.72 5.60
N PRO A 6 11.55 -9.40 4.87
CA PRO A 6 10.67 -8.72 3.92
C PRO A 6 9.98 -7.54 4.61
N VAL A 7 10.05 -6.36 4.00
CA VAL A 7 9.52 -5.14 4.57
C VAL A 7 8.26 -4.73 3.82
N PHE A 8 7.15 -4.72 4.55
CA PHE A 8 5.92 -4.05 4.12
C PHE A 8 5.92 -2.62 4.65
N ARG A 9 5.66 -1.63 3.78
CA ARG A 9 5.55 -0.22 4.16
C ARG A 9 4.29 0.40 3.62
N VAL A 10 3.69 1.30 4.40
CA VAL A 10 2.54 2.10 4.00
C VAL A 10 2.85 3.55 4.30
N PHE A 11 2.59 4.41 3.32
CA PHE A 11 2.61 5.84 3.48
C PHE A 11 1.23 6.38 3.10
N THR A 12 0.60 7.10 4.02
CA THR A 12 -0.72 7.71 3.82
C THR A 12 -0.54 9.22 3.84
N GLU A 13 -0.74 9.85 2.68
CA GLU A 13 -0.69 11.29 2.53
C GLU A 13 -2.02 11.91 3.01
N SER A 14 -3.14 11.27 2.70
CA SER A 14 -4.47 11.75 3.05
C SER A 14 -5.40 10.59 3.41
N GLY A 15 -6.24 10.80 4.42
CA GLY A 15 -7.14 9.76 4.94
C GLY A 15 -6.50 8.92 6.04
N CYS A 16 -6.97 7.68 6.19
CA CYS A 16 -6.49 6.71 7.16
C CYS A 16 -6.57 5.28 6.62
N CYS A 17 -5.74 4.40 7.18
CA CYS A 17 -5.82 2.96 6.97
C CYS A 17 -6.76 2.36 8.02
N GLU A 18 -7.94 1.89 7.60
CA GLU A 18 -8.90 1.24 8.49
C GLU A 18 -8.60 -0.25 8.63
N VAL A 19 -8.25 -0.91 7.52
CA VAL A 19 -7.86 -2.32 7.50
C VAL A 19 -6.48 -2.43 6.83
N PRO A 20 -5.42 -2.77 7.58
CA PRO A 20 -4.09 -2.90 7.04
C PRO A 20 -3.98 -4.14 6.15
N LEU A 21 -3.10 -4.07 5.15
CA LEU A 21 -2.73 -5.24 4.38
C LEU A 21 -1.92 -6.24 5.24
N PRO A 22 -2.00 -7.55 4.93
CA PRO A 22 -1.13 -8.53 5.55
C PRO A 22 0.34 -8.24 5.21
N PRO A 23 1.29 -8.37 6.16
CA PRO A 23 2.70 -8.09 5.90
C PRO A 23 3.35 -8.97 4.83
N VAL A 24 2.77 -10.14 4.54
CA VAL A 24 3.25 -11.11 3.56
C VAL A 24 2.07 -11.63 2.75
N VAL A 25 2.24 -11.68 1.44
CA VAL A 25 1.26 -12.24 0.50
C VAL A 25 1.94 -13.41 -0.22
N ALA A 26 1.34 -14.59 -0.11
CA ALA A 26 1.87 -15.78 -0.76
C ALA A 26 1.66 -15.72 -2.29
N PRO A 27 2.50 -16.40 -3.09
CA PRO A 27 2.25 -16.56 -4.52
C PRO A 27 0.85 -17.11 -4.78
N TYR A 28 0.15 -16.57 -5.78
CA TYR A 28 -1.22 -16.96 -6.15
C TYR A 28 -2.29 -16.77 -5.06
N SER A 29 -1.99 -16.00 -4.01
CA SER A 29 -2.97 -15.59 -3.00
C SER A 29 -3.44 -14.16 -3.23
N ASN A 30 -4.62 -13.82 -2.69
CA ASN A 30 -5.17 -12.48 -2.74
C ASN A 30 -5.04 -11.80 -1.37
N ALA A 31 -4.76 -10.50 -1.38
CA ALA A 31 -4.77 -9.65 -0.20
C ALA A 31 -5.64 -8.42 -0.44
N SER A 32 -6.27 -7.91 0.61
CA SER A 32 -7.14 -6.74 0.56
C SER A 32 -6.77 -5.73 1.65
N ALA A 33 -7.01 -4.45 1.38
CA ALA A 33 -6.85 -3.34 2.30
C ALA A 33 -8.10 -2.47 2.28
N LEU A 34 -8.30 -1.66 3.32
CA LEU A 34 -9.26 -0.58 3.30
C LEU A 34 -8.59 0.73 3.75
N PHE A 35 -8.54 1.66 2.82
CA PHE A 35 -8.12 3.04 3.06
C PHE A 35 -9.34 3.94 2.91
N ASN A 36 -9.59 4.76 3.92
CA ASN A 36 -10.75 5.64 3.96
C ASN A 36 -10.32 7.09 4.14
N LYS A 37 -11.21 8.02 3.82
CA LYS A 37 -10.98 9.43 4.15
C LYS A 37 -11.07 9.63 5.67
N THR A 38 -10.47 10.71 6.16
CA THR A 38 -10.64 11.11 7.55
C THR A 38 -12.10 11.55 7.77
N SER A 39 -12.77 10.98 8.78
CA SER A 39 -14.14 11.36 9.12
C SER A 39 -14.21 12.83 9.54
N GLY A 40 -15.29 13.53 9.15
CA GLY A 40 -15.46 14.96 9.43
C GLY A 40 -14.56 15.92 8.64
N SER A 41 -13.66 15.43 7.78
CA SER A 41 -12.78 16.26 6.96
C SER A 41 -13.15 16.21 5.47
N ALA A 42 -12.97 17.33 4.76
CA ALA A 42 -13.11 17.44 3.31
C ALA A 42 -11.84 16.95 2.58
N THR A 43 -11.32 15.80 2.99
CA THR A 43 -10.13 15.15 2.44
C THR A 43 -10.49 13.88 1.69
N GLY A 44 -9.60 13.48 0.78
CA GLY A 44 -9.69 12.22 0.05
C GLY A 44 -9.02 11.07 0.81
N ALA A 45 -8.71 10.01 0.07
CA ALA A 45 -7.83 8.92 0.50
C ALA A 45 -6.69 8.80 -0.50
N VAL A 46 -5.46 9.09 -0.08
CA VAL A 46 -4.26 9.10 -0.92
C VAL A 46 -3.12 8.43 -0.19
N GLY A 47 -2.48 7.48 -0.84
CA GLY A 47 -1.36 6.77 -0.25
C GLY A 47 -0.61 5.88 -1.24
N VAL A 48 0.49 5.33 -0.74
CA VAL A 48 1.30 4.34 -1.42
C VAL A 48 1.66 3.24 -0.43
N PHE A 49 1.62 1.99 -0.87
CA PHE A 49 2.16 0.88 -0.11
C PHE A 49 3.16 0.10 -0.94
N THR A 50 4.13 -0.51 -0.27
CA THR A 50 5.20 -1.25 -0.93
C THR A 50 5.35 -2.66 -0.36
N TYR A 51 5.65 -3.61 -1.25
CA TYR A 51 6.03 -4.97 -0.91
C TYR A 51 7.38 -5.31 -1.51
N ASP A 52 8.25 -5.88 -0.70
CA ASP A 52 9.44 -6.54 -1.22
C ASP A 52 9.05 -7.87 -1.88
N LEU A 53 9.50 -8.08 -3.11
CA LEU A 53 9.28 -9.29 -3.88
C LEU A 53 10.35 -10.32 -3.53
N PHE A 54 9.92 -11.53 -3.18
CA PHE A 54 10.82 -12.66 -2.98
C PHE A 54 11.24 -13.24 -4.34
N ASN A 55 12.55 -13.28 -4.59
CA ASN A 55 13.13 -14.00 -5.72
C ASN A 55 13.55 -15.40 -5.27
N ALA A 56 12.87 -16.43 -5.77
CA ALA A 56 13.16 -17.82 -5.43
C ALA A 56 14.49 -18.33 -6.01
N GLU A 57 14.95 -17.77 -7.14
CA GLU A 57 16.20 -18.20 -7.79
C GLU A 57 17.44 -17.70 -7.03
N LEU A 58 17.40 -16.44 -6.60
CA LEU A 58 18.50 -15.79 -5.87
C LEU A 58 18.36 -15.90 -4.35
N TYR A 59 17.22 -16.41 -3.87
CA TYR A 59 16.84 -16.48 -2.45
C TYR A 59 16.96 -15.11 -1.76
N ASP A 60 16.51 -14.06 -2.43
CA ASP A 60 16.65 -12.67 -1.99
C ASP A 60 15.35 -11.86 -2.12
N TYR A 61 15.40 -10.61 -1.66
CA TYR A 61 14.32 -9.63 -1.74
C TYR A 61 14.76 -8.38 -2.52
N SER A 62 15.42 -8.58 -3.66
CA SER A 62 16.10 -7.52 -4.41
C SER A 62 15.19 -6.51 -5.12
N HIS A 63 13.88 -6.79 -5.18
CA HIS A 63 12.91 -5.96 -5.89
C HIS A 63 11.77 -5.57 -4.96
N SER A 64 11.16 -4.41 -5.21
CA SER A 64 9.97 -3.97 -4.48
C SER A 64 8.90 -3.50 -5.47
N VAL A 65 7.65 -3.81 -5.18
CA VAL A 65 6.47 -3.26 -5.86
C VAL A 65 5.92 -2.13 -5.02
N ALA A 66 5.59 -1.02 -5.66
CA ALA A 66 4.84 0.07 -5.07
C ALA A 66 3.47 0.19 -5.75
N VAL A 67 2.41 0.30 -4.95
CA VAL A 67 1.05 0.54 -5.42
C VAL A 67 0.59 1.86 -4.83
N MET A 68 0.27 2.81 -5.71
CA MET A 68 -0.27 4.11 -5.35
C MET A 68 -1.78 4.12 -5.60
N PHE A 69 -2.51 4.82 -4.74
CA PHE A 69 -3.91 5.16 -4.95
C PHE A 69 -4.14 6.62 -4.59
N SER A 70 -4.99 7.29 -5.34
CA SER A 70 -5.41 8.66 -5.10
C SER A 70 -6.89 8.83 -5.39
N VAL A 71 -7.67 9.01 -4.34
CA VAL A 71 -9.12 9.24 -4.42
C VAL A 71 -9.43 10.61 -3.81
N PRO A 72 -9.61 11.65 -4.64
CA PRO A 72 -9.86 13.00 -4.16
C PRO A 72 -11.27 13.15 -3.57
N TYR A 73 -11.41 14.10 -2.65
CA TYR A 73 -12.72 14.52 -2.14
C TYR A 73 -13.50 15.33 -3.19
N ASP A 74 -12.87 16.35 -3.76
CA ASP A 74 -13.50 17.21 -4.77
C ASP A 74 -13.34 16.60 -6.17
N ARG A 75 -14.44 16.00 -6.65
CA ARG A 75 -14.51 15.39 -7.98
C ARG A 75 -14.83 16.37 -9.11
N ASN A 76 -15.11 17.63 -8.81
CA ASN A 76 -15.31 18.64 -9.85
C ASN A 76 -13.97 19.06 -10.46
N LEU A 77 -12.90 19.04 -9.65
CA LEU A 77 -11.55 19.46 -10.06
C LEU A 77 -10.59 18.30 -10.27
N TYR A 78 -10.81 17.15 -9.60
CA TYR A 78 -9.87 16.04 -9.60
C TYR A 78 -10.54 14.69 -9.92
N SER A 79 -9.75 13.77 -10.47
CA SER A 79 -10.15 12.39 -10.79
C SER A 79 -9.32 11.39 -10.00
N ASN A 80 -9.79 10.14 -9.94
CA ASN A 80 -9.05 9.07 -9.31
C ASN A 80 -7.81 8.69 -10.13
N TRP A 81 -6.75 8.29 -9.42
CA TRP A 81 -5.52 7.73 -9.99
C TRP A 81 -5.08 6.49 -9.20
#